data_AF-A0A0L7RJV3-F1
#
_entry.id   AF-A0A0L7RJV3-F1
#
_cell.length_a   1.000
_cell.length_b   1.000
_cell.length_c   1.000
_cell.angle_alpha   90.00
_cell.angle_beta   90.00
_cell.angle_gamma   90.00
#
_symmetry.space_group_name_H-M   'P 1'
#
loop_
_entity.id
_entity.type
_entity.pdbx_description
1 polymer ?
#
loop_
_entity_poly.entity_id
_entity_poly.type
_entity_poly.pdbx_seq_one_letter_code
_entity_poly.pdbx_strand_id
1 'polypeptide(L)'
;MYWKLTAENLLERCLDAYTRDNNENINSLIWTFAPKHSHCGKETVEIATFLAVSIFNEGFSAILRIMSEMEIFVGQQTNIFAELRDKEPMLQKQQD
;
A
#
# COMPACT_ATOMS: atom_id res chain seq x y z
N MET A 1 -6.72 19.38 -13.83
CA MET A 1 -6.91 18.36 -14.89
C MET A 1 -6.15 17.11 -14.46
N TYR A 2 -6.74 16.34 -13.55
CA TYR A 2 -6.10 15.28 -12.76
C TYR A 2 -6.64 13.91 -13.20
N TRP A 3 -6.67 13.66 -14.51
CA TRP A 3 -7.36 12.48 -15.08
C TRP A 3 -6.42 11.55 -15.86
N LYS A 4 -5.10 11.79 -15.85
CA LYS A 4 -4.23 11.16 -16.84
C LYS A 4 -3.09 10.28 -16.35
N LEU A 5 -2.92 10.01 -15.05
CA LEU A 5 -1.71 9.28 -14.63
C LEU A 5 -1.85 8.10 -13.67
N THR A 6 -3.04 7.73 -13.21
CA THR A 6 -3.15 6.67 -12.18
C THR A 6 -4.51 5.98 -12.22
N ALA A 7 -4.76 5.11 -13.20
CA ALA A 7 -5.92 4.22 -13.08
C ALA A 7 -5.79 2.91 -13.86
N GLU A 8 -5.47 2.93 -15.15
CA GLU A 8 -5.83 1.75 -15.96
C GLU A 8 -4.95 0.52 -15.67
N ASN A 9 -3.64 0.71 -15.55
CA ASN A 9 -2.68 -0.37 -15.28
C ASN A 9 -2.58 -0.79 -13.80
N LEU A 10 -2.94 0.11 -12.86
CA LEU A 10 -2.95 -0.19 -11.42
C LEU A 10 -4.22 -0.93 -11.00
N LEU A 11 -5.36 -0.67 -11.66
CA LEU A 11 -6.60 -1.42 -11.46
C LEU A 11 -6.55 -2.81 -12.10
N GLU A 12 -5.84 -2.98 -13.22
CA GLU A 12 -5.79 -4.25 -13.96
C GLU A 12 -5.25 -5.41 -13.10
N ARG A 13 -4.19 -5.18 -12.31
CA ARG A 13 -3.69 -6.18 -11.34
C ARG A 13 -4.58 -6.38 -10.11
N CYS A 14 -5.34 -5.35 -9.69
CA CYS A 14 -6.35 -5.50 -8.63
C CYS A 14 -7.53 -6.38 -9.10
N LEU A 15 -7.86 -6.37 -10.39
CA LEU A 15 -8.93 -7.20 -10.96
C LEU A 15 -8.52 -8.67 -11.07
N ASP A 16 -7.28 -8.98 -11.44
CA ASP A 16 -6.78 -10.36 -11.51
C ASP A 16 -6.60 -11.00 -10.11
N ALA A 17 -6.27 -10.18 -9.11
CA ALA A 17 -6.09 -10.60 -7.72
C ALA A 17 -7.40 -10.74 -6.92
N TYR A 18 -8.56 -10.49 -7.54
CA TYR A 18 -9.87 -10.34 -6.91
C TYR A 18 -10.44 -11.64 -6.27
N THR A 19 -9.87 -12.81 -6.57
CA THR A 19 -10.63 -14.07 -6.40
C THR A 19 -10.32 -14.90 -5.13
N ARG A 20 -9.54 -14.39 -4.17
CA ARG A 20 -9.41 -15.03 -2.84
C ARG A 20 -8.71 -14.08 -1.87
N ASP A 21 -9.39 -13.60 -0.84
CA ASP A 21 -8.81 -12.94 0.36
C ASP A 21 -8.13 -11.55 0.21
N ASN A 22 -7.81 -11.09 -1.00
CA ASN A 22 -7.04 -9.85 -1.16
C ASN A 22 -7.79 -8.56 -0.79
N ASN A 23 -9.11 -8.51 -0.95
CA ASN A 23 -9.90 -7.35 -0.54
C ASN A 23 -9.92 -7.18 0.99
N GLU A 24 -9.86 -8.28 1.75
CA GLU A 24 -9.74 -8.21 3.22
C GLU A 24 -8.36 -7.68 3.63
N ASN A 25 -7.31 -8.11 2.93
CA ASN A 25 -5.94 -7.62 3.13
C ASN A 25 -5.78 -6.12 2.78
N ILE A 26 -6.32 -5.67 1.64
CA ILE A 26 -6.28 -4.25 1.24
C ILE A 26 -7.08 -3.39 2.22
N ASN A 27 -8.30 -3.80 2.57
CA ASN A 27 -9.13 -3.04 3.51
C ASN A 27 -8.46 -2.93 4.89
N SER A 28 -7.90 -4.04 5.39
CA SER A 28 -7.11 -4.06 6.63
C SER A 28 -5.92 -3.09 6.57
N LEU A 29 -5.23 -3.03 5.43
CA LEU A 29 -4.11 -2.13 5.21
C LEU A 29 -4.54 -0.65 5.15
N ILE A 30 -5.67 -0.34 4.53
CA ILE A 30 -6.27 1.01 4.57
C ILE A 30 -6.53 1.45 6.02
N TRP A 31 -7.13 0.57 6.84
CA TRP A 31 -7.41 0.88 8.25
C TRP A 31 -6.16 0.95 9.12
N THR A 32 -5.02 0.42 8.65
CA THR A 32 -3.72 0.63 9.32
C THR A 32 -3.26 2.08 9.15
N PHE A 33 -3.53 2.71 8.00
CA PHE A 33 -3.16 4.10 7.72
C PHE A 33 -4.20 5.12 8.20
N ALA A 34 -5.49 4.78 8.12
CA ALA A 34 -6.60 5.63 8.57
C ALA A 34 -7.45 4.87 9.59
N PRO A 35 -7.07 4.82 10.88
CA PRO A 35 -7.75 3.97 11.87
C PRO A 35 -9.25 4.26 11.98
N LYS A 36 -10.09 3.20 11.96
CA LYS A 36 -11.57 3.30 12.02
C LYS A 36 -12.10 4.12 13.20
N HIS A 37 -11.37 4.13 14.31
CA HIS A 37 -11.77 4.82 15.55
C HIS A 37 -11.28 6.28 15.59
N SER A 38 -10.49 6.71 14.61
CA SER A 38 -10.10 8.10 14.42
C SER A 38 -11.04 8.76 13.41
N HIS A 39 -11.50 9.97 13.70
CA HIS A 39 -12.26 10.75 12.72
C HIS A 39 -11.31 11.27 11.63
N CYS A 40 -11.05 10.43 10.63
CA CYS A 40 -10.25 10.78 9.47
C CYS A 40 -11.11 11.54 8.45
N GLY A 41 -10.61 12.67 7.95
CA GLY A 41 -11.23 13.37 6.83
C GLY A 41 -11.15 12.55 5.55
N LYS A 42 -11.99 12.89 4.56
CA LYS A 42 -12.01 12.23 3.24
C LYS A 42 -10.61 12.13 2.61
N GLU A 43 -9.83 13.22 2.67
CA GLU A 43 -8.47 13.29 2.14
C GLU A 43 -7.52 12.27 2.79
N THR A 44 -7.62 12.06 4.10
CA THR A 44 -6.83 11.06 4.82
C THR A 44 -7.15 9.64 4.37
N VAL A 45 -8.43 9.33 4.14
CA VAL A 45 -8.88 8.02 3.66
C VAL A 45 -8.44 7.78 2.23
N GLU A 46 -8.48 8.81 1.37
CA GLU A 46 -7.97 8.74 0.00
C GLU A 46 -6.46 8.46 -0.02
N ILE A 47 -5.66 9.19 0.76
CA ILE A 47 -4.21 8.93 0.89
C ILE A 47 -3.95 7.51 1.41
N ALA A 48 -4.65 7.08 2.46
CA ALA A 48 -4.54 5.73 2.99
C ALA A 48 -4.83 4.65 1.93
N THR A 49 -5.80 4.91 1.06
CA THR A 49 -6.17 4.02 -0.04
C THR A 49 -5.06 3.95 -1.09
N PHE A 50 -4.50 5.09 -1.50
CA PHE A 50 -3.37 5.11 -2.44
C PHE A 50 -2.14 4.37 -1.88
N LEU A 51 -1.82 4.55 -0.59
CA LEU A 51 -0.70 3.85 0.06
C LEU A 51 -0.94 2.34 0.12
N ALA A 52 -2.15 1.91 0.50
CA ALA A 52 -2.50 0.50 0.57
C ALA A 52 -2.41 -0.20 -0.79
N VAL A 53 -2.94 0.43 -1.84
CA VAL A 53 -2.85 -0.09 -3.21
C VAL A 53 -1.40 -0.15 -3.70
N SER A 54 -0.60 0.87 -3.38
CA SER A 54 0.82 0.92 -3.76
C SER A 54 1.61 -0.23 -3.12
N ILE A 55 1.42 -0.48 -1.82
CA ILE A 55 2.05 -1.60 -1.12
C ILE A 55 1.57 -2.94 -1.66
N PHE A 56 0.28 -3.06 -1.97
CA PHE A 56 -0.26 -4.29 -2.52
C PHE A 56 0.31 -4.64 -3.91
N ASN A 57 0.52 -3.63 -4.76
CA ASN A 57 0.98 -3.83 -6.13
C ASN A 57 2.51 -3.92 -6.27
N GLU A 58 3.25 -3.13 -5.50
CA GLU A 58 4.69 -2.90 -5.68
C GLU A 58 5.51 -3.15 -4.40
N GLY A 59 4.84 -3.44 -3.27
CA GLY A 59 5.50 -3.61 -1.97
C GLY A 59 5.88 -2.29 -1.30
N PHE A 60 6.67 -2.38 -0.23
CA PHE A 60 7.22 -1.27 0.52
C PHE A 60 8.20 -0.42 -0.30
N SER A 61 8.74 -0.94 -1.41
CA SER A 61 9.51 -0.15 -2.37
C SER A 61 8.74 1.08 -2.89
N ALA A 62 7.42 0.98 -3.07
CA ALA A 62 6.59 2.11 -3.49
C ALA A 62 6.49 3.19 -2.40
N ILE A 63 6.49 2.81 -1.12
CA ILE A 63 6.49 3.76 0.00
C ILE A 63 7.81 4.52 0.05
N LEU A 64 8.95 3.84 -0.16
CA LEU A 64 10.25 4.50 -0.23
C LEU A 64 10.29 5.55 -1.35
N ARG A 65 9.70 5.23 -2.51
CA ARG A 65 9.60 6.16 -3.62
C ARG A 65 8.74 7.37 -3.27
N ILE A 66 7.56 7.16 -2.68
CA ILE A 66 6.69 8.25 -2.21
C ILE A 66 7.42 9.16 -1.20
N MET A 67 8.14 8.56 -0.24
CA MET A 67 8.95 9.32 0.72
C MET A 67 10.03 10.15 0.03
N SER A 68 10.71 9.59 -0.98
CA SER A 68 11.70 10.33 -1.78
C SER A 68 11.08 11.50 -2.54
N GLU A 69 9.90 11.33 -3.15
CA GLU A 69 9.19 12.41 -3.86
C GLU A 69 8.69 13.51 -2.90
N MET A 70 8.43 13.16 -1.63
CA MET A 70 8.11 14.10 -0.57
C MET A 70 9.34 14.72 0.10
N GLU A 71 10.54 14.48 -0.45
CA GLU A 71 11.83 14.93 0.10
C GLU A 71 12.10 14.44 1.53
N ILE A 72 11.48 13.32 1.92
CA ILE A 72 11.70 12.67 3.21
C ILE A 72 12.94 11.78 3.10
N PHE A 73 13.98 12.12 3.85
CA PHE A 73 15.22 11.35 3.87
C PHE A 73 15.05 10.06 4.67
N VAL A 74 15.05 8.92 3.96
CA VAL A 74 14.99 7.59 4.57
C VAL A 74 16.38 7.07 4.89
N GLY A 75 16.56 6.51 6.09
CA GLY A 75 17.83 5.91 6.50
C GLY A 75 18.07 4.53 5.87
N GLN A 76 19.32 4.07 5.88
CA GLN A 76 19.68 2.74 5.37
C GLN A 76 18.86 1.59 5.98
N GLN A 77 18.51 1.71 7.27
CA GLN A 77 17.69 0.72 7.96
C GLN A 77 16.28 0.62 7.38
N THR A 78 15.71 1.73 6.92
CA THR A 78 14.38 1.77 6.28
C THR A 78 14.39 1.06 4.93
N ASN A 79 15.47 1.24 4.14
CA ASN A 79 15.64 0.54 2.87
C ASN A 79 15.79 -0.97 3.08
N ILE A 80 16.63 -1.38 4.05
CA ILE A 80 16.82 -2.80 4.38
C ILE A 80 15.50 -3.42 4.84
N PHE A 81 14.73 -2.70 5.67
CA PHE A 81 13.43 -3.18 6.12
C PHE A 81 12.44 -3.36 4.97
N ALA A 82 12.34 -2.39 4.07
CA ALA A 82 11.46 -2.48 2.90
C ALA A 82 11.86 -3.65 1.99
N GLU A 83 13.15 -3.83 1.71
CA GLU A 83 13.65 -4.96 0.93
C GLU A 83 13.35 -6.31 1.59
N LEU A 84 13.52 -6.42 2.91
CA LEU A 84 13.19 -7.65 3.64
C LEU A 84 11.71 -7.95 3.55
N ARG A 85 10.85 -6.92 3.69
CA ARG A 85 9.41 -7.10 3.60
C ARG A 85 8.90 -7.44 2.21
N ASP A 86 9.54 -6.90 1.17
CA ASP A 86 9.18 -7.20 -0.22
C ASP A 86 9.66 -8.58 -0.66
N LYS A 87 10.73 -9.11 -0.03
CA LYS A 87 11.26 -10.45 -0.26
C LYS A 87 10.51 -11.54 0.53
N GLU A 88 9.78 -11.18 1.58
CA GLU A 88 8.90 -12.11 2.29
C GLU A 88 7.69 -12.42 1.38
N PRO A 89 7.52 -13.65 0.87
CA PRO A 89 6.30 -14.01 0.16
C PRO A 89 5.12 -13.78 1.11
N MET A 90 4.04 -13.18 0.61
CA MET A 90 2.83 -12.82 1.37
C MET A 90 2.03 -14.03 1.94
N LEU A 91 2.68 -15.19 2.15
CA LEU A 91 2.11 -16.49 2.49
C LEU A 91 2.47 -16.99 3.90
N GLN A 92 2.59 -16.10 4.87
CA GLN A 92 2.58 -16.52 6.27
C GLN A 92 1.73 -15.57 7.11
N LYS A 93 0.41 -15.81 7.08
CA LYS A 93 -0.44 -15.92 8.28
C LYS A 93 -1.72 -16.68 7.94
N GLN A 94 -1.71 -18.01 8.09
CA GLN A 94 -2.75 -18.77 8.79
C GLN A 94 -2.11 -20.09 9.28
N GLN A 95 -1.33 -20.00 10.36
CA GLN A 95 -1.24 -21.08 11.34
C GLN A 95 -2.15 -20.64 12.48
N ASP A 96 -3.38 -21.16 12.47
CA ASP A 96 -4.08 -21.85 13.56
C ASP A 96 -5.49 -22.23 13.10
#